data_AF-A0A5B9PFF3-F1
#
_entry.id   AF-A0A5B9PFF3-F1
#
_cell.length_a   1.000
_cell.length_b   1.000
_cell.length_c   1.000
_cell.angle_alpha   90.00
_cell.angle_beta   90.00
_cell.angle_gamma   90.00
#
_symmetry.space_group_name_H-M   'P 1'
#
loop_
_entity.id
_entity.type
_entity.pdbx_description
1 polymer ?
#
loop_
_entity_poly.entity_id
_entity_poly.type
_entity_poly.pdbx_seq_one_letter_code
_entity_poly.pdbx_strand_id
1 'polypeptide(L)'
;MNDRPSPSLTRDHVLAAIADFEANGYPTGYKPSHSYSVVHENKHYPPPSIYALSIKQLTGELPKTKFSVGKNSKCFKILESLGFNIIRKSKPV
;
A
#
# COMPACT_ATOMS: atom_id res chain seq x y z
N MET A 1 1.76 29.92 -2.67
CA MET A 1 1.14 28.66 -2.20
C MET A 1 2.30 27.79 -1.76
N ASN A 2 2.67 27.93 -0.49
CA ASN A 2 3.81 27.24 0.11
C ASN A 2 3.37 25.81 0.41
N ASP A 3 4.01 24.82 -0.20
CA ASP A 3 4.33 23.54 0.43
C ASP A 3 5.38 22.86 -0.46
N ARG A 4 6.65 23.02 -0.07
CA ARG A 4 7.72 22.16 -0.57
C ARG A 4 7.38 20.76 -0.03
N PRO A 5 7.04 19.76 -0.87
CA PRO A 5 6.59 18.49 -0.34
C PRO A 5 7.75 17.86 0.43
N SER A 6 7.57 17.65 1.72
CA SER A 6 8.21 16.54 2.42
C SER A 6 8.04 15.28 1.55
N PRO A 7 9.00 14.33 1.54
CA PRO A 7 8.89 13.08 0.78
C PRO A 7 7.81 12.18 1.41
N SER A 8 6.57 12.62 1.25
CA SER A 8 5.35 12.09 1.82
C SER A 8 4.75 11.25 0.72
N LEU A 9 4.43 10.00 1.03
CA LEU A 9 3.67 9.14 0.12
C LEU A 9 2.42 9.89 -0.33
N THR A 10 2.30 10.19 -1.62
CA THR A 10 1.11 10.80 -2.20
C THR A 10 0.22 9.74 -2.85
N ARG A 11 -1.03 10.11 -3.12
CA ARG A 11 -1.98 9.25 -3.81
C ARG A 11 -1.47 8.80 -5.18
N ASP A 12 -0.75 9.67 -5.88
CA ASP A 12 -0.17 9.39 -7.18
C ASP A 12 0.84 8.22 -7.12
N HIS A 13 1.74 8.23 -6.13
CA HIS A 13 2.65 7.10 -5.89
C HIS A 13 1.91 5.79 -5.62
N VAL A 14 0.77 5.85 -4.92
CA VAL A 14 -0.06 4.67 -4.64
C VAL A 14 -0.76 4.17 -5.90
N LEU A 15 -1.27 5.07 -6.74
CA LEU A 15 -1.88 4.71 -8.03
C LEU A 15 -0.84 4.11 -8.98
N ALA A 16 0.33 4.72 -9.08
CA ALA A 16 1.46 4.17 -9.85
C ALA A 16 1.87 2.79 -9.33
N ALA A 17 1.87 2.59 -8.01
CA ALA A 17 2.13 1.30 -7.38
C ALA A 17 1.05 0.25 -7.68
N ILE A 18 -0.23 0.65 -7.74
CA ILE A 18 -1.33 -0.24 -8.15
C ILE A 18 -1.15 -0.62 -9.62
N ALA A 19 -0.88 0.34 -10.51
CA ALA A 19 -0.64 0.06 -11.93
C ALA A 19 0.57 -0.85 -12.15
N ASP A 20 1.67 -0.62 -11.44
CA ASP A 20 2.86 -1.49 -11.46
C ASP A 20 2.53 -2.89 -10.95
N PHE A 21 1.69 -3.00 -9.91
CA PHE A 21 1.21 -4.28 -9.41
C PHE A 21 0.27 -4.99 -10.40
N GLU A 22 -0.57 -4.27 -11.13
CA GLU A 22 -1.43 -4.88 -12.16
C GLU A 22 -0.61 -5.37 -13.36
N ALA A 23 0.47 -4.66 -13.72
CA ALA A 23 1.35 -5.02 -14.83
C ALA A 23 2.38 -6.11 -14.47
N ASN A 24 3.06 -5.98 -13.33
CA ASN A 24 4.14 -6.88 -12.90
C ASN A 24 3.70 -7.94 -11.89
N GLY A 25 2.55 -7.74 -11.24
CA GLY A 25 2.05 -8.60 -10.17
C GLY A 25 2.66 -8.29 -8.81
N TYR A 26 2.78 -9.35 -7.99
CA TYR A 26 3.30 -9.24 -6.63
C TYR A 26 4.81 -8.94 -6.63
N PRO A 27 5.28 -7.97 -5.83
CA PRO A 27 6.72 -7.75 -5.67
C PRO A 27 7.38 -9.02 -5.12
N THR A 28 8.56 -9.34 -5.65
CA THR A 28 9.30 -10.57 -5.32
C THR A 28 9.46 -10.73 -3.80
N GLY A 29 8.96 -11.85 -3.26
CA GLY A 29 9.04 -12.17 -1.82
C GLY A 29 7.88 -11.64 -0.97
N TYR A 30 6.92 -10.92 -1.54
CA TYR A 30 5.68 -10.54 -0.84
C TYR A 30 4.63 -11.64 -0.97
N LYS A 31 3.98 -11.98 0.15
CA LYS A 31 2.89 -12.95 0.20
C LYS A 31 1.54 -12.24 0.31
N PRO A 32 0.45 -12.83 -0.21
CA PRO A 32 -0.89 -12.33 0.03
C PRO A 32 -1.14 -12.28 1.53
N SER A 33 -1.33 -11.08 2.08
CA SER A 33 -1.71 -10.92 3.47
C SER A 33 -3.21 -11.19 3.58
N HIS A 34 -3.61 -12.19 4.35
CA HIS A 34 -5.01 -12.63 4.43
C HIS A 34 -5.87 -11.79 5.38
N SER A 35 -5.29 -10.90 6.18
CA SER A 35 -6.04 -10.18 7.23
C SER A 35 -6.63 -8.84 6.78
N TYR A 36 -6.02 -8.17 5.79
CA TYR A 36 -6.45 -6.86 5.32
C TYR A 36 -6.30 -6.74 3.81
N SER A 37 -7.19 -5.97 3.19
CA SER A 37 -7.15 -5.69 1.77
C SER A 37 -7.55 -4.23 1.51
N VAL A 38 -6.80 -3.55 0.65
CA VAL A 38 -7.15 -2.23 0.14
C VAL A 38 -8.13 -2.42 -1.00
N VAL A 39 -9.28 -1.79 -0.93
CA VAL A 39 -10.29 -1.80 -1.97
C VAL A 39 -10.07 -0.59 -2.87
N HIS A 40 -9.78 -0.84 -4.13
CA HIS A 40 -9.62 0.19 -5.15
C HIS A 40 -10.19 -0.34 -6.47
N GLU A 41 -11.07 0.42 -7.13
CA GLU A 41 -11.70 0.00 -8.40
C GLU A 41 -12.34 -1.40 -8.37
N ASN A 42 -13.07 -1.73 -7.29
CA ASN A 42 -13.65 -3.08 -7.06
C ASN A 42 -12.63 -4.22 -6.96
N LYS A 43 -11.33 -3.92 -6.94
CA LYS A 43 -10.25 -4.88 -6.76
C LYS A 43 -9.70 -4.81 -5.34
N HIS A 44 -9.21 -5.95 -4.88
CA HIS A 44 -8.69 -6.11 -3.52
C HIS A 44 -7.18 -6.32 -3.58
N TYR A 45 -6.44 -5.32 -3.13
CA TYR A 45 -5.00 -5.32 -3.15
C TYR A 45 -4.40 -5.54 -1.76
N PRO A 46 -3.25 -6.21 -1.63
CA PRO A 46 -2.57 -6.31 -0.35
C PRO A 46 -2.00 -4.94 0.03
N PRO A 47 -2.41 -4.33 1.17
CA PRO A 47 -1.80 -3.10 1.66
C PRO A 47 -0.27 -3.12 1.73
N PRO A 48 0.40 -4.21 2.18
CA PRO A 48 1.87 -4.25 2.20
C PRO A 48 2.50 -4.20 0.81
N SER A 49 1.88 -4.82 -0.20
CA SER A 49 2.41 -4.83 -1.57
C SER A 49 2.31 -3.44 -2.20
N ILE A 50 1.13 -2.82 -2.10
CA ILE A 50 0.92 -1.47 -2.63
C ILE A 50 1.83 -0.46 -1.92
N TYR A 51 1.95 -0.55 -0.59
CA TYR A 51 2.85 0.31 0.16
C TYR A 51 4.32 0.11 -0.24
N ALA A 52 4.77 -1.14 -0.36
CA ALA A 52 6.16 -1.44 -0.75
C ALA A 52 6.50 -0.91 -2.15
N LEU A 53 5.59 -1.08 -3.10
CA LEU A 53 5.73 -0.53 -4.46
C LEU A 53 5.71 1.00 -4.44
N SER A 54 4.87 1.62 -3.62
CA SER A 54 4.83 3.08 -3.49
C SER A 54 6.14 3.63 -2.92
N ILE A 55 6.74 2.93 -1.93
CA ILE A 55 8.06 3.27 -1.41
C ILE A 55 9.13 3.05 -2.48
N LYS A 56 9.09 1.94 -3.22
CA LYS A 56 10.00 1.68 -4.35
C LYS A 56 9.95 2.79 -5.40
N GLN A 57 8.78 3.35 -5.69
CA GLN A 57 8.65 4.50 -6.59
C GLN A 57 9.27 5.77 -6.00
N LEU A 58 9.24 5.92 -4.68
CA LEU A 58 9.74 7.10 -3.97
C LEU A 58 11.26 7.04 -3.68
N THR A 59 11.79 5.87 -3.34
CA THR A 59 13.20 5.66 -2.98
C THR A 59 14.01 4.92 -4.05
N GLY A 60 13.36 4.33 -5.05
CA GLY A 60 13.97 3.46 -6.05
C GLY A 60 14.11 1.99 -5.65
N GLU A 61 13.87 1.64 -4.37
CA GLU A 61 14.13 0.31 -3.84
C GLU A 61 12.95 -0.26 -3.05
N LEU A 62 12.73 -1.58 -3.16
CA LEU A 62 11.74 -2.26 -2.34
C LEU A 62 12.19 -2.26 -0.88
N PRO A 63 11.33 -1.82 0.06
CA PRO A 63 11.65 -1.90 1.47
C PRO A 63 11.83 -3.37 1.88
N LYS A 64 13.00 -3.68 2.44
CA LYS A 64 13.36 -5.02 2.96
C LYS A 64 12.62 -5.38 4.24
N THR A 65 12.11 -4.38 4.95
CA THR A 65 11.38 -4.55 6.20
C THR A 65 10.00 -5.11 5.91
N LYS A 66 9.70 -6.30 6.43
CA LYS A 66 8.33 -6.80 6.52
C LYS A 66 7.56 -5.84 7.42
N PHE A 67 6.84 -4.87 6.83
CA PHE A 67 5.97 -4.00 7.61
C PHE A 67 4.93 -4.87 8.31
N SER A 68 4.93 -4.84 9.64
CA SER A 68 3.91 -5.52 10.42
C SER A 68 2.54 -4.93 10.05
N VAL A 69 1.71 -5.74 9.41
CA VAL A 69 0.38 -5.39 8.93
C VAL A 69 -0.60 -5.45 10.12
N GLY A 70 -0.60 -4.42 10.97
CA GLY A 70 -1.49 -4.29 12.14
C GLY A 70 -2.46 -3.11 12.01
N LYS A 71 -3.62 -3.15 12.70
CA LYS A 71 -4.69 -2.12 12.64
C LYS A 71 -4.23 -0.69 12.94
N ASN A 72 -3.04 -0.54 13.54
CA ASN A 72 -2.51 0.74 13.97
C ASN A 72 -1.14 1.04 13.34
N SER A 73 -0.73 0.29 12.31
CA SER A 73 0.51 0.57 11.59
C SER A 73 0.36 1.84 10.75
N LYS A 74 1.40 2.67 10.75
CA LYS A 74 1.44 3.97 10.04
C LYS A 74 1.02 3.85 8.57
N CYS A 75 1.33 2.73 7.91
CA CYS A 75 0.96 2.44 6.52
C CYS A 75 -0.56 2.53 6.27
N PHE A 76 -1.38 2.00 7.19
CA PHE A 76 -2.84 2.03 7.04
C PHE A 76 -3.37 3.46 7.11
N LYS A 77 -2.94 4.21 8.14
CA LYS A 77 -3.34 5.61 8.31
C LYS A 77 -2.96 6.47 7.12
N ILE A 78 -1.79 6.23 6.53
CA ILE A 78 -1.36 6.95 5.32
C ILE A 78 -2.30 6.61 4.16
N LEU A 79 -2.53 5.32 3.87
CA LEU A 79 -3.40 4.89 2.79
C LEU A 79 -4.86 5.39 2.98
N GLU A 80 -5.40 5.31 4.19
CA GLU A 80 -6.72 5.87 4.54
C GLU A 80 -6.74 7.39 4.35
N SER A 81 -5.70 8.11 4.79
CA SER A 81 -5.56 9.56 4.60
C SER A 81 -5.44 9.98 3.13
N LEU A 82 -4.95 9.08 2.27
CA LEU A 82 -4.89 9.29 0.82
C LEU A 82 -6.22 8.97 0.12
N GLY A 83 -7.21 8.49 0.87
CA GLY A 83 -8.55 8.16 0.39
C GLY A 83 -8.70 6.71 -0.10
N PHE A 84 -7.81 5.81 0.30
CA PHE A 84 -7.95 4.37 0.02
C PHE A 84 -8.74 3.68 1.12
N ASN A 85 -9.72 2.86 0.73
CA ASN A 85 -10.53 2.14 1.69
C ASN A 85 -9.85 0.82 2.07
N ILE A 86 -9.64 0.57 3.36
CA ILE A 86 -8.95 -0.63 3.83
C ILE A 86 -9.92 -1.48 4.63
N ILE A 87 -10.25 -2.64 4.08
CA ILE A 87 -11.12 -3.59 4.75
C ILE A 87 -10.31 -4.64 5.49
N ARG A 88 -10.74 -4.98 6.70
CA ARG A 88 -10.31 -6.22 7.35
C ARG A 88 -11.10 -7.37 6.78
N LYS A 89 -10.40 -8.44 6.39
CA LYS A 89 -11.05 -9.75 6.26
C LYS A 89 -11.31 -10.22 7.68
N SER A 90 -12.54 -10.04 8.15
CA SER A 90 -12.98 -10.69 9.37
C SER A 90 -12.86 -12.18 9.14
N LYS A 91 -12.07 -12.89 9.97
CA LYS A 91 -12.21 -14.35 10.00
C LYS A 91 -13.67 -14.64 10.33
N PRO A 92 -14.36 -15.52 9.59
CA PRO A 92 -15.62 -16.04 10.08
C PRO A 92 -15.35 -16.69 11.44
N VAL A 93 -16.22 -16.37 12.40
CA VAL A 93 -16.20 -16.91 13.77
C VAL A 93 -16.42 -18.42 13.75
#